data_AF-A0A346C648-F1
#
_entry.id   AF-A0A346C648-F1
#
_cell.length_a   1.000
_cell.length_b   1.000
_cell.length_c   1.000
_cell.angle_alpha   90.00
_cell.angle_beta   90.00
_cell.angle_gamma   90.00
#
_symmetry.space_group_name_H-M   'P 1'
#
loop_
_entity.id
_entity.type
_entity.pdbx_description
1 polymer ?
#
loop_
_entity_poly.entity_id
_entity_poly.type
_entity_poly.pdbx_seq_one_letter_code
_entity_poly.pdbx_strand_id
1 'polypeptide(L)' 'MRFEVMRLDDVDGTPVDTTVVDAASVNRIVQQAAAIGQRLWIRPAETSAL' A
#
# COMPACT_ATOMS: atom_id res chain seq x y z
N MET A 1 -8.31 12.08 3.80
CA MET A 1 -7.98 10.73 4.32
C MET A 1 -6.80 10.20 3.52
N ARG A 2 -5.74 9.77 4.20
CA ARG A 2 -4.51 9.23 3.58
C ARG A 2 -4.36 7.76 3.94
N PHE A 3 -3.71 7.00 3.07
CA PHE A 3 -3.48 5.57 3.24
C PHE A 3 -2.00 5.28 3.08
N GLU A 4 -1.48 4.42 3.94
CA GLU A 4 -0.17 3.84 3.77
C GLU A 4 -0.35 2.52 3.00
N VAL A 5 0.33 2.42 1.87
CA VAL A 5 0.35 1.25 1.00
C VAL A 5 1.76 0.69 1.04
N MET A 6 1.89 -0.50 1.60
CA MET A 6 3.14 -1.24 1.67
C MET A 6 3.15 -2.33 0.61
N ARG A 7 4.21 -2.39 -0.18
CA ARG A 7 4.50 -3.54 -1.03
C ARG A 7 5.26 -4.57 -0.21
N LEU A 8 4.85 -5.81 -0.32
CA LEU A 8 5.48 -6.92 0.38
C LEU A 8 6.23 -7.81 -0.61
N ASP A 9 7.33 -8.38 -0.15
CA ASP A 9 8.00 -9.48 -0.84
C ASP A 9 7.07 -10.71 -0.87
N ASP A 10 7.10 -11.44 -1.98
CA ASP A 10 6.19 -12.58 -2.21
C ASP A 10 6.69 -13.88 -1.55
N VAL A 11 7.96 -13.95 -1.16
CA VAL A 11 8.57 -15.11 -0.51
C VAL A 11 8.34 -15.07 1.00
N ASP A 12 8.63 -13.95 1.65
CA ASP A 12 8.63 -13.85 3.12
C ASP A 12 7.65 -12.80 3.68
N GLY A 13 7.00 -12.02 2.81
CA GLY A 13 6.05 -10.98 3.23
C GLY A 13 6.72 -9.77 3.88
N THR A 14 8.03 -9.61 3.76
CA THR A 14 8.74 -8.45 4.30
C THR A 14 8.38 -7.18 3.51
N PRO A 15 8.31 -6.00 4.17
CA PRO A 15 8.08 -4.75 3.46
C PRO A 15 9.26 -4.39 2.55
N VAL A 16 9.00 -4.25 1.25
CA VAL A 16 10.02 -3.80 0.28
C VAL A 16 9.92 -2.31 -0.02
N ASP A 17 8.73 -1.72 0.10
CA ASP A 17 8.49 -0.30 -0.10
C ASP A 17 7.21 0.15 0.59
N THR A 18 7.17 1.42 0.98
CA THR A 18 6.03 2.04 1.64
C THR A 18 5.76 3.40 1.04
N THR A 19 4.51 3.63 0.64
CA THR A 19 4.07 4.93 0.13
C THR A 19 2.82 5.40 0.85
N VAL A 20 2.69 6.71 1.04
CA VAL A 20 1.48 7.33 1.59
C VAL A 20 0.75 8.07 0.48
N VAL A 21 -0.48 7.67 0.21
CA VAL A 21 -1.30 8.16 -0.90
C VAL A 21 -2.64 8.68 -0.42
N ASP A 22 -3.29 9.50 -1.23
CA ASP A 22 -4.68 9.88 -1.02
C ASP A 22 -5.63 8.72 -1.40
N ALA A 23 -6.88 8.82 -0.96
CA ALA A 23 -7.89 7.78 -1.17
C ALA A 23 -8.21 7.52 -2.66
N ALA A 24 -8.16 8.55 -3.52
CA ALA A 24 -8.49 8.39 -4.93
C ALA A 24 -7.40 7.59 -5.68
N SER A 25 -6.15 7.68 -5.21
CA SER A 25 -5.01 6.94 -5.76
C SER A 25 -5.01 5.45 -5.41
N VAL A 26 -5.66 5.03 -4.32
CA VAL A 26 -5.63 3.63 -3.81
C VAL A 26 -6.14 2.64 -4.85
N ASN A 27 -7.27 2.91 -5.50
CA ASN A 27 -7.87 1.98 -6.47
C ASN A 27 -6.92 1.68 -7.64
N ARG A 28 -6.23 2.70 -8.17
CA ARG A 28 -5.28 2.52 -9.26
C ARG A 28 -4.12 1.62 -8.85
N ILE A 29 -3.59 1.81 -7.64
CA ILE A 29 -2.46 1.02 -7.13
C ILE A 29 -2.85 -0.44 -6.95
N VAL A 30 -4.04 -0.71 -6.39
CA VAL A 30 -4.56 -2.08 -6.24
C VAL A 30 -4.71 -2.77 -7.59
N GLN A 31 -5.26 -2.08 -8.59
CA GLN A 31 -5.41 -2.63 -9.95
C GLN A 31 -4.05 -2.95 -10.59
N GLN A 32 -3.06 -2.06 -10.44
CA GLN A 32 -1.71 -2.27 -10.96
C GLN A 32 -1.01 -3.46 -10.29
N ALA A 33 -1.13 -3.59 -8.96
CA ALA A 33 -0.55 -4.70 -8.23
C ALA A 33 -1.24 -6.03 -8.60
N ALA A 34 -2.57 -6.03 -8.71
CA ALA A 34 -3.33 -7.20 -9.11
C ALA A 34 -2.95 -7.70 -10.51
N ALA A 35 -2.63 -6.78 -11.45
CA ALA A 35 -2.23 -7.14 -12.81
C ALA A 35 -0.92 -7.97 -12.88
N ILE A 36 -0.08 -7.90 -11.85
CA ILE A 36 1.21 -8.62 -11.78
C ILE A 36 1.31 -9.59 -10.59
N GLY A 37 0.22 -9.79 -9.84
CA GLY A 37 0.21 -10.64 -8.65
C GLY A 37 0.99 -10.08 -7.46
N GLN A 38 1.21 -8.76 -7.40
CA GLN A 38 1.99 -8.15 -6.32
C GLN A 38 1.21 -8.08 -5.01
N ARG A 39 1.86 -8.48 -3.91
CA ARG A 39 1.29 -8.46 -2.57
C ARG A 39 1.35 -7.07 -1.96
N LEU A 40 0.20 -6.58 -1.50
CA LEU A 40 0.07 -5.28 -0.84
C LEU A 40 -0.50 -5.42 0.57
N TRP A 41 -0.10 -4.53 1.46
CA TRP A 41 -0.77 -4.25 2.72
C TRP A 41 -1.19 -2.77 2.74
N ILE A 42 -2.46 -2.51 3.03
CA ILE A 42 -3.04 -1.16 2.97
C ILE A 42 -3.70 -0.86 4.29
N ARG A 43 -3.32 0.26 4.92
CA ARG A 43 -3.97 0.78 6.13
C ARG A 43 -4.24 2.28 6.00
N PRO A 44 -5.17 2.85 6.77
CA PRO A 44 -5.20 4.29 6.99
C PRO A 44 -3.82 4.74 7.48
N ALA A 45 -3.25 5.77 6.86
CA ALA A 45 -2.08 6.41 7.41
C ALA A 45 -2.56 7.12 8.68
N GLU A 46 -2.09 6.68 9.85
CA GLU A 46 -2.37 7.41 11.08
C GLU A 46 -1.94 8.86 10.84
N THR A 47 -2.88 9.80 11.02
CA THR A 47 -2.46 11.17 11.25
C THR A 47 -1.73 11.06 12.58
N SER A 48 -0.40 11.08 12.56
CA SER A 48 0.40 11.10 13.78
C SER A 48 -0.26 12.13 14.68
N ALA A 49 -0.97 11.63 15.69
CA ALA A 49 -1.65 12.44 16.67
C ALA A 49 -0.51 12.91 17.57
N LEU A 50 0.17 13.95 17.11
CA LEU A 50 1.08 14.76 17.91
C LEU A 50 0.26 15.60 18.88
#